data_AF-F4NT37-F1
#
_entry.id   AF-F4NT37-F1
#
_cell.length_a   1.000
_cell.length_b   1.000
_cell.length_c   1.000
_cell.angle_alpha   90.00
_cell.angle_beta   90.00
_cell.angle_gamma   90.00
#
_symmetry.space_group_name_H-M   'P 1'
#
loop_
_entity.id
_entity.type
_entity.pdbx_description
1 polymer ?
#
loop_
_entity_poly.entity_id
_entity_poly.type
_entity_poly.pdbx_seq_one_letter_code
_entity_poly.pdbx_strand_id
1 'polypeptide(L)'
;TVGPSMLPTLNIAGDWVLIERISWRNRRLALGDIVICTSPVNPSRLICKRVLGLPGDIVCTDPRMISPKWIKVPEGCVWLQGDNFQNSKDSREFGPVPMGLIRGHVFFRVRWV
;
A
#
# COMPACT_ATOMS: atom_id res chain seq x y z
N THR A 1 -9.90 2.63 8.52
CA THR A 1 -9.88 2.97 7.07
C THR A 1 -11.20 2.56 6.48
N VAL A 2 -11.87 3.39 5.67
CA VAL A 2 -13.17 3.01 5.09
C VAL A 2 -12.93 2.50 3.68
N GLY A 3 -13.29 1.24 3.42
CA GLY A 3 -13.27 0.66 2.08
C GLY A 3 -12.77 -0.79 2.03
N PRO A 4 -13.14 -1.54 0.98
CA PRO A 4 -12.91 -2.99 0.88
C PRO A 4 -11.48 -3.38 0.48
N SER A 5 -10.63 -2.42 0.09
CA SER A 5 -9.39 -2.72 -0.65
C SER A 5 -8.33 -3.50 0.13
N MET A 6 -8.42 -3.51 1.46
CA MET A 6 -7.50 -4.23 2.34
C MET A 6 -8.16 -5.46 2.98
N LEU A 7 -9.35 -5.88 2.55
CA LEU A 7 -9.92 -7.16 2.97
C LEU A 7 -9.03 -8.32 2.49
N PRO A 8 -8.92 -9.42 3.28
CA PRO A 8 -9.50 -9.63 4.61
C PRO A 8 -8.64 -9.08 5.76
N THR A 9 -7.52 -8.43 5.46
CA THR A 9 -6.58 -7.91 6.47
C THR A 9 -7.16 -6.77 7.30
N LEU A 10 -7.93 -5.87 6.69
CA LEU A 10 -8.65 -4.81 7.39
C LEU A 10 -10.13 -4.90 7.07
N ASN A 11 -10.94 -5.14 8.09
CA ASN A 11 -12.40 -5.19 7.96
C ASN A 11 -12.97 -3.82 7.58
N ILE A 12 -14.02 -3.85 6.75
CA ILE A 12 -14.78 -2.65 6.35
C ILE A 12 -15.49 -2.03 7.58
N ALA A 13 -15.91 -2.87 8.52
CA ALA A 13 -16.86 -2.52 9.57
C ALA A 13 -16.25 -1.93 10.87
N GLY A 14 -14.94 -1.66 10.93
CA GLY A 14 -14.40 -0.92 12.08
C GLY A 14 -13.10 -1.42 12.70
N ASP A 15 -12.20 -2.06 11.92
CA ASP A 15 -10.85 -2.29 12.43
C ASP A 15 -10.16 -0.95 12.72
N TRP A 16 -9.71 -0.78 13.96
CA TRP A 16 -8.87 0.34 14.34
C TRP A 16 -7.43 -0.01 14.02
N VAL A 17 -6.73 0.90 13.35
CA VAL A 17 -5.31 0.74 13.04
C VAL A 17 -4.51 1.80 13.78
N LEU A 18 -3.44 1.36 14.45
CA LEU A 18 -2.46 2.29 15.01
C LEU A 18 -1.41 2.57 13.95
N ILE A 19 -1.17 3.86 13.72
CA ILE A 19 -0.27 4.36 12.69
C ILE A 19 0.91 5.02 13.37
N GLU A 20 2.11 4.56 13.04
CA GLU A 20 3.37 5.15 13.47
C GLU A 20 3.76 6.24 12.46
N ARG A 21 3.80 7.51 12.91
CA ARG A 21 3.97 8.70 12.04
C ARG A 21 5.34 9.37 12.15
N ILE A 22 6.11 9.09 13.18
CA ILE A 22 7.27 9.90 13.58
C ILE A 22 8.58 9.27 13.06
N SER A 23 8.79 8.00 13.35
CA SER A 23 10.01 7.26 13.04
C SER A 23 9.93 6.46 11.73
N TRP A 24 8.77 6.32 11.08
CA TRP A 24 8.67 5.55 9.83
C TRP A 24 9.60 6.07 8.72
N ARG A 25 9.92 7.37 8.72
CA ARG A 25 10.89 7.98 7.78
C ARG A 25 12.33 7.51 8.01
N ASN A 26 12.67 7.18 9.26
CA ASN A 26 13.98 6.67 9.65
C ASN A 26 14.00 5.14 9.73
N ARG A 27 12.83 4.50 9.70
CA ARG A 27 12.71 3.05 9.57
C ARG A 27 12.86 2.64 8.12
N ARG A 28 13.47 1.46 7.93
CA ARG A 28 13.52 0.79 6.64
C ARG A 28 12.17 0.13 6.41
N LEU A 29 11.38 0.71 5.51
CA LEU A 29 10.18 0.07 4.94
C LEU A 29 10.54 -1.33 4.43
N ALA A 30 9.68 -2.29 4.73
CA ALA A 30 9.86 -3.69 4.37
C ALA A 30 8.74 -4.19 3.45
N LEU A 31 9.03 -5.24 2.69
CA LEU A 31 8.01 -5.97 1.95
C LEU A 31 6.96 -6.52 2.92
N GLY A 32 5.69 -6.38 2.54
CA GLY A 32 4.55 -6.78 3.36
C GLY A 32 4.07 -5.72 4.35
N ASP A 33 4.79 -4.61 4.55
CA ASP A 33 4.31 -3.51 5.39
C ASP A 33 2.99 -2.92 4.88
N ILE A 34 2.13 -2.48 5.79
CA ILE A 34 0.91 -1.76 5.44
C ILE A 34 1.13 -0.27 5.72
N VAL A 35 0.86 0.57 4.74
CA VAL A 35 1.09 2.01 4.83
C VAL A 35 -0.18 2.79 4.55
N ILE A 36 -0.28 3.94 5.21
CA ILE A 36 -1.21 4.99 4.82
C ILE A 36 -0.42 5.98 3.95
N CYS A 37 -0.90 6.26 2.75
CA CYS A 37 -0.31 7.26 1.87
C CYS A 37 -1.35 8.22 1.31
N THR A 38 -0.91 9.44 0.99
CA THR A 38 -1.69 10.36 0.17
C THR A 38 -1.83 9.76 -1.22
N SER A 39 -3.06 9.71 -1.75
CA SER A 39 -3.29 9.10 -3.05
C SER A 39 -2.63 9.93 -4.16
N PRO A 40 -1.87 9.29 -5.08
CA PRO A 40 -1.20 10.02 -6.16
C PRO A 40 -2.17 10.58 -7.20
N VAL A 41 -3.39 10.02 -7.29
CA VAL A 41 -4.43 10.43 -8.27
C VAL A 41 -5.31 11.54 -7.72
N ASN A 42 -5.62 11.48 -6.42
CA ASN A 42 -6.40 12.49 -5.71
C ASN A 42 -5.72 12.82 -4.37
N PRO A 43 -5.02 13.98 -4.27
CA PRO A 43 -4.29 14.39 -3.07
C PRO A 43 -5.17 14.66 -1.83
N SER A 44 -6.48 14.87 -2.01
CA SER A 44 -7.42 15.08 -0.89
C SER A 44 -7.76 13.79 -0.15
N ARG A 45 -7.34 12.62 -0.65
CA ARG A 45 -7.66 11.31 -0.09
C ARG A 45 -6.41 10.61 0.42
N LEU A 46 -6.56 9.93 1.56
CA LEU A 46 -5.61 8.94 2.04
C LEU A 46 -6.06 7.55 1.61
N ILE A 47 -5.09 6.71 1.24
CA ILE A 47 -5.31 5.29 0.92
C ILE A 47 -4.47 4.42 1.84
N CYS A 48 -4.95 3.20 2.09
CA CYS A 48 -4.24 2.17 2.85
C CYS A 48 -3.91 1.01 1.90
N LYS A 49 -2.64 0.65 1.81
CA LYS A 49 -2.13 -0.39 0.90
C LYS A 49 -0.97 -1.15 1.52
N ARG A 50 -0.70 -2.35 1.01
CA ARG A 50 0.47 -3.15 1.34
C ARG A 50 1.63 -2.88 0.38
N VAL A 51 2.84 -2.84 0.92
CA VAL A 51 4.09 -2.73 0.17
C VAL A 51 4.41 -4.10 -0.43
N LEU A 52 4.43 -4.18 -1.76
CA LEU A 52 4.84 -5.38 -2.50
C LEU A 52 6.16 -5.19 -3.28
N GLY A 53 6.70 -3.98 -3.32
CA GLY A 53 8.01 -3.70 -3.92
C GLY A 53 8.64 -2.47 -3.31
N LEU A 54 9.94 -2.56 -3.03
CA LEU A 54 10.80 -1.49 -2.56
C LEU A 54 11.63 -0.92 -3.72
N PRO A 55 12.30 0.24 -3.53
CA PRO A 55 13.24 0.78 -4.52
C PRO A 55 14.20 -0.28 -5.06
N GLY A 56 14.26 -0.43 -6.38
CA GLY A 56 15.14 -1.38 -7.05
C GLY A 56 14.56 -2.78 -7.28
N ASP A 57 13.48 -3.16 -6.59
CA ASP A 57 12.85 -4.47 -6.76
C ASP A 57 12.22 -4.63 -8.15
N ILE A 58 12.14 -5.88 -8.63
CA ILE A 58 11.39 -6.23 -9.84
C ILE A 58 10.07 -6.86 -9.41
N VAL A 59 8.96 -6.23 -9.75
CA VAL A 59 7.62 -6.68 -9.36
C VAL A 59 6.78 -7.03 -10.57
N CYS A 60 5.98 -8.10 -10.46
CA CYS A 60 4.93 -8.41 -11.42
C CYS A 60 3.80 -7.40 -11.25
N THR A 61 3.41 -6.72 -12.34
CA THR A 61 2.38 -5.68 -12.27
C THR A 61 1.03 -6.27 -11.90
N ASP A 62 0.56 -7.28 -12.63
CA ASP A 62 -0.68 -8.01 -12.33
C ASP A 62 -0.54 -9.48 -12.76
N PRO A 63 -0.46 -10.43 -11.81
CA PRO A 63 -0.30 -11.86 -12.13
C PRO A 63 -1.55 -12.51 -12.75
N ARG A 64 -2.70 -11.84 -12.81
CA ARG A 64 -3.90 -12.35 -13.52
C ARG A 64 -3.83 -12.15 -15.02
N MET A 65 -2.92 -11.31 -15.51
CA MET A 65 -2.81 -11.05 -16.94
C MET A 65 -2.26 -12.28 -17.66
N ILE A 66 -2.81 -12.59 -18.84
CA ILE A 66 -2.33 -13.69 -19.71
C ILE A 66 -0.85 -13.50 -20.05
N SER A 67 -0.43 -12.24 -20.25
CA SER A 67 0.96 -11.84 -20.41
C SER A 67 1.34 -10.89 -19.27
N PRO A 68 1.88 -11.41 -18.15
CA PRO A 68 2.25 -10.58 -17.01
C PRO A 68 3.44 -9.69 -17.37
N LYS A 69 3.34 -8.42 -17.00
CA LYS A 69 4.43 -7.45 -17.15
C LYS A 69 5.22 -7.36 -15.85
N TRP A 70 6.50 -7.07 -15.99
CA TRP A 70 7.41 -6.87 -14.87
C TRP A 70 7.94 -5.45 -14.94
N ILE A 71 8.03 -4.79 -13.79
CA ILE A 71 8.57 -3.44 -13.67
C ILE A 71 9.62 -3.40 -12.57
N LYS A 72 10.73 -2.72 -12.85
CA LYS A 72 11.68 -2.34 -11.81
C LYS A 72 11.14 -1.11 -11.09
N VAL A 73 10.94 -1.20 -9.78
CA VAL A 73 10.48 -0.09 -8.95
C VAL A 73 11.57 1.00 -8.95
N PRO A 74 11.25 2.24 -9.36
CA PRO A 74 12.23 3.32 -9.38
C PRO A 74 12.78 3.64 -7.99
N GLU A 75 13.98 4.21 -7.94
CA GLU A 75 14.54 4.73 -6.70
C GLU A 75 13.61 5.76 -6.05
N GLY A 76 13.49 5.70 -4.71
CA GLY A 76 12.58 6.56 -3.93
C GLY A 76 11.09 6.27 -4.11
N CYS A 77 10.71 5.22 -4.85
CA CYS A 77 9.32 4.80 -5.02
C CYS A 77 9.07 3.42 -4.39
N VAL A 78 7.81 3.13 -4.12
CA VAL A 78 7.33 1.81 -3.65
C VAL A 78 6.20 1.32 -4.54
N TRP A 79 6.07 0.01 -4.67
CA TRP A 79 4.93 -0.62 -5.31
C TRP A 79 3.89 -1.02 -4.24
N LEU A 80 2.69 -0.44 -4.33
CA LEU A 80 1.64 -0.61 -3.34
C LEU A 80 0.43 -1.33 -3.94
N GLN A 81 -0.07 -2.37 -3.27
CA GLN A 81 -1.31 -3.08 -3.68
C GLN A 81 -2.23 -3.31 -2.50
N GLY A 82 -3.54 -3.38 -2.78
CA GLY A 82 -4.52 -3.79 -1.80
C GLY A 82 -4.63 -5.30 -1.73
N ASP A 83 -4.85 -5.84 -0.53
CA ASP A 83 -5.04 -7.28 -0.32
C ASP A 83 -6.31 -7.81 -1.01
N ASN A 84 -7.32 -6.94 -1.16
CA ASN A 84 -8.49 -7.24 -1.97
C ASN A 84 -8.24 -6.89 -3.43
N PHE A 85 -7.59 -7.82 -4.13
CA PHE A 85 -7.11 -7.64 -5.49
C PHE A 85 -8.20 -7.25 -6.51
N GLN A 86 -9.43 -7.69 -6.30
CA GLN A 86 -10.58 -7.38 -7.17
C GLN A 86 -11.15 -5.99 -6.93
N ASN A 87 -10.97 -5.42 -5.73
CA ASN A 87 -11.58 -4.16 -5.34
C ASN A 87 -10.56 -3.19 -4.73
N SER A 88 -9.48 -2.96 -5.49
CA SER A 88 -8.40 -2.08 -5.08
C SER A 88 -7.89 -1.29 -6.27
N LYS A 89 -8.03 0.04 -6.19
CA LYS A 89 -7.26 0.99 -6.98
C LYS A 89 -5.89 1.19 -6.33
N ASP A 90 -4.85 0.73 -6.99
CA ASP A 90 -3.49 0.69 -6.47
C ASP A 90 -2.41 0.83 -7.56
N SER A 91 -1.16 0.46 -7.29
CA SER A 91 -0.04 0.66 -8.23
C SER A 91 -0.24 -0.02 -9.58
N ARG A 92 -1.14 -1.01 -9.68
CA ARG A 92 -1.55 -1.57 -10.97
C ARG A 92 -2.15 -0.55 -11.92
N GLU A 93 -2.85 0.43 -11.37
CA GLU A 93 -3.53 1.47 -12.14
C GLU A 93 -2.71 2.76 -12.24
N PHE A 94 -2.08 3.20 -11.15
CA PHE A 94 -1.37 4.49 -11.11
C PHE A 94 0.16 4.38 -11.06
N GLY A 95 0.71 3.17 -11.07
CA GLY A 95 2.15 2.94 -11.07
C GLY A 95 2.83 3.02 -9.69
N PRO A 96 4.18 3.05 -9.66
CA PRO A 96 4.95 3.19 -8.42
C PRO A 96 4.61 4.50 -7.69
N VAL A 97 4.61 4.45 -6.36
CA VAL A 97 4.23 5.59 -5.50
C VAL A 97 5.49 6.18 -4.86
N PRO A 98 5.74 7.50 -4.99
CA PRO A 98 6.83 8.15 -4.29
C PRO A 98 6.72 7.95 -2.77
N MET A 99 7.81 7.56 -2.11
CA MET A 99 7.83 7.32 -0.66
C MET A 99 7.46 8.59 0.13
N GLY A 100 7.68 9.78 -0.42
CA GLY A 100 7.27 11.05 0.17
C GLY A 100 5.75 11.21 0.36
N LEU A 101 4.93 10.42 -0.34
CA LEU A 101 3.47 10.40 -0.15
C LEU A 101 3.03 9.53 1.04
N ILE A 102 3.91 8.69 1.59
CA ILE A 102 3.61 7.90 2.77
C ILE A 102 3.43 8.84 3.97
N ARG A 103 2.38 8.59 4.75
CA ARG A 103 1.98 9.39 5.92
C ARG A 103 2.16 8.64 7.23
N GLY A 104 2.24 7.32 7.17
CA GLY A 104 2.63 6.48 8.30
C GLY A 104 2.53 5.00 8.00
N HIS A 105 3.12 4.21 8.89
CA HIS A 105 3.13 2.75 8.86
C HIS A 105 2.09 2.19 9.83
N VAL A 106 1.30 1.22 9.37
CA VAL A 106 0.35 0.50 10.22
C VAL A 106 1.10 -0.63 10.91
N PHE A 107 1.38 -0.46 12.20
CA PHE A 107 2.14 -1.44 12.99
C PHE A 107 1.25 -2.32 13.87
N PHE A 108 0.00 -1.92 14.08
CA PHE A 108 -0.93 -2.69 14.90
C PHE A 108 -2.38 -2.53 14.42
N ARG A 109 -3.13 -3.63 14.48
CA ARG A 109 -4.57 -3.70 14.18
C ARG A 109 -5.29 -4.15 15.44
N VAL A 110 -6.26 -3.35 15.89
CA VAL A 110 -7.20 -3.72 16.94
C VAL A 110 -8.49 -4.15 16.27
N ARG A 111 -8.85 -5.42 16.46
CA ARG A 111 -10.16 -5.93 16.05
C ARG A 111 -11.17 -5.51 17.10
N TRP A 112 -12.20 -4.79 16.66
CA TRP A 112 -13.39 -4.60 17.48
C TRP A 112 -14.22 -5.88 17.36
N VAL A 113 -14.49 -6.51 18.51
CA VAL A 113 -15.28 -7.76 18.61
C VAL A 113 -16.73 -7.40 18.86
#